data_AF-A0A366G4K5-F1
#
_entry.id   AF-A0A366G4K5-F1
#
_cell.length_a   1.000
_cell.length_b   1.000
_cell.length_c   1.000
_cell.angle_alpha   90.00
_cell.angle_beta   90.00
_cell.angle_gamma   90.00
#
_symmetry.space_group_name_H-M   'P 1'
#
loop_
_entity.id
_entity.type
_entity.pdbx_description
1 polymer ?
#
loop_
_entity_poly.entity_id
_entity_poly.type
_entity_poly.pdbx_seq_one_letter_code
_entity_poly.pdbx_strand_id
1 'polypeptide(L)'
;MSQELRRIPIHRALNRPDLLAGCERELLLLTGLITLTLVVVALNTVAAITGVVIWTACIAGLRAMAKADPFMSKVYLRHIKYKAFYPAHSTPFALGAIHSREK
;
A
#
# COMPACT_ATOMS: atom_id res chain seq x y z
N MET A 1 38.42 -22.32 -25.14
CA MET A 1 37.32 -22.76 -24.27
C MET A 1 36.33 -21.61 -24.18
N SER A 2 35.38 -21.57 -25.12
CA SER A 2 34.41 -20.48 -25.28
C SER A 2 33.46 -20.49 -24.09
N GLN A 3 33.51 -19.45 -23.25
CA GLN A 3 32.61 -19.31 -22.11
C GLN A 3 31.26 -18.82 -22.63
N GLU A 4 30.31 -19.75 -22.81
CA GLU A 4 28.92 -19.37 -23.11
C GLU A 4 28.23 -18.80 -21.87
N LEU A 5 27.56 -17.66 -22.06
CA LEU A 5 26.84 -16.96 -21.00
C LEU A 5 25.57 -17.76 -20.60
N ARG A 6 25.56 -18.31 -19.39
CA ARG A 6 24.41 -19.05 -18.85
C ARG A 6 23.18 -18.13 -18.77
N ARG A 7 22.12 -18.46 -19.52
CA ARG A 7 20.82 -17.76 -19.47
C ARG A 7 19.86 -18.52 -18.56
N ILE A 8 19.23 -17.82 -17.62
CA ILE A 8 18.21 -18.37 -16.72
C ILE A 8 16.87 -17.69 -17.06
N PRO A 9 15.79 -18.44 -17.30
CA PRO A 9 14.49 -17.85 -17.60
C PRO A 9 13.91 -17.17 -16.35
N ILE A 10 13.77 -15.85 -16.39
CA ILE A 10 13.11 -15.10 -15.31
C ILE A 10 11.60 -15.25 -15.49
N HIS A 11 10.96 -15.87 -14.51
CA HIS A 11 9.52 -16.15 -14.57
C HIS A 11 8.74 -14.92 -14.16
N ARG A 12 7.79 -14.52 -15.02
CA ARG A 12 6.96 -13.32 -14.80
C ARG A 12 6.15 -13.36 -13.51
N ALA A 13 5.89 -14.55 -12.97
CA ALA A 13 5.21 -14.76 -11.68
C ALA A 13 5.93 -14.09 -10.50
N LEU A 14 7.26 -13.93 -10.58
CA LEU A 14 8.05 -13.37 -9.49
C LEU A 14 7.83 -11.86 -9.28
N ASN A 15 7.30 -11.15 -10.29
CA ASN A 15 7.10 -9.70 -10.25
C ASN A 15 5.61 -9.29 -10.32
N ARG A 16 4.67 -10.25 -10.25
CA ARG A 16 3.24 -9.90 -10.26
C ARG A 16 2.83 -9.40 -8.88
N PRO A 17 2.11 -8.27 -8.78
CA PRO A 17 1.54 -7.85 -7.51
C PRO A 17 0.44 -8.83 -7.07
N ASP A 18 0.47 -9.24 -5.81
CA ASP A 18 -0.55 -10.08 -5.19
C ASP A 18 -1.83 -9.28 -4.92
N LEU A 19 -2.69 -9.19 -5.93
CA LEU A 19 -4.01 -8.57 -5.83
C LEU A 19 -5.06 -9.63 -5.47
N LEU A 20 -5.86 -9.37 -4.44
CA LEU A 20 -6.98 -10.22 -4.03
C LEU A 20 -8.30 -9.60 -4.52
N ALA A 21 -9.04 -10.33 -5.35
CA ALA A 21 -10.26 -9.85 -6.02
C ALA A 21 -10.09 -8.55 -6.86
N GLY A 22 -8.85 -8.25 -7.29
CA GLY A 22 -8.51 -7.01 -7.99
C GLY A 22 -8.28 -5.81 -7.08
N CYS A 23 -8.14 -6.04 -5.77
CA CYS A 23 -7.80 -5.06 -4.74
C CYS A 23 -6.51 -5.47 -4.01
N GLU A 24 -5.89 -4.54 -3.28
CA GLU A 24 -4.80 -4.90 -2.36
C GLU A 24 -5.34 -5.78 -1.22
N ARG A 25 -4.68 -6.92 -0.98
CA ARG A 25 -5.15 -7.92 -0.01
C ARG A 25 -5.30 -7.36 1.41
N GLU A 26 -4.32 -6.60 1.88
CA GLU A 26 -4.30 -6.04 3.23
C GLU A 26 -5.50 -5.11 3.47
N LEU A 27 -5.80 -4.22 2.51
CA LEU A 27 -6.93 -3.29 2.60
C LEU A 27 -8.29 -4.00 2.54
N LEU A 28 -8.44 -4.98 1.65
CA LEU A 28 -9.70 -5.73 1.52
C LEU A 28 -10.01 -6.51 2.80
N LEU A 29 -9.00 -7.14 3.40
CA LEU A 29 -9.16 -7.86 4.67
C LEU A 29 -9.48 -6.91 5.82
N LEU A 30 -8.81 -5.76 5.92
CA LEU A 30 -9.08 -4.76 6.96
C LEU A 30 -10.50 -4.19 6.85
N THR A 31 -10.92 -3.79 5.66
CA THR A 31 -12.28 -3.25 5.44
C THR A 31 -13.36 -4.30 5.67
N GLY A 32 -13.12 -5.56 5.26
CA GLY A 32 -14.00 -6.69 5.58
C GLY A 32 -14.12 -6.93 7.08
N LEU A 33 -13.00 -6.87 7.81
CA LEU A 33 -13.01 -7.02 9.27
C LEU A 33 -13.80 -5.90 9.95
N ILE A 34 -13.55 -4.64 9.57
CA ILE A 34 -14.24 -3.47 10.15
C ILE A 34 -15.75 -3.54 9.92
N THR A 35 -16.17 -3.85 8.69
CA THR A 35 -17.59 -3.95 8.34
C THR A 35 -18.26 -5.13 9.03
N LEU A 36 -17.59 -6.27 9.13
CA LEU A 36 -18.05 -7.41 9.92
C LEU A 36 -18.24 -7.04 11.39
N THR A 37 -17.24 -6.40 12.01
CA THR A 37 -17.32 -5.95 13.41
C THR A 37 -18.47 -4.97 13.61
N LEU A 38 -18.67 -4.02 12.68
CA LEU A 38 -19.78 -3.06 12.75
C LEU A 38 -21.14 -3.75 12.77
N VAL A 39 -21.35 -4.73 11.87
CA VAL A 39 -22.63 -5.48 11.79
C VAL A 39 -22.85 -6.32 13.05
N VAL A 40 -21.81 -6.99 13.54
CA VAL A 40 -21.87 -7.84 14.74
C VAL A 40 -22.13 -7.02 16.00
N VAL A 41 -21.59 -5.80 16.11
CA VAL A 41 -21.81 -4.94 17.28
C VAL A 41 -23.24 -4.38 17.30
N ALA A 42 -23.78 -4.02 16.14
CA ALA A 42 -25.09 -3.39 16.06
C ALA A 42 -26.27 -4.38 16.14
N LEU A 43 -26.09 -5.64 15.70
CA LEU A 43 -27.10 -6.72 15.68
C LEU A 43 -28.50 -6.31 15.16
N ASN A 44 -28.55 -5.28 14.31
CA ASN A 44 -29.79 -4.72 13.79
C ASN A 44 -29.87 -4.97 12.27
N THR A 45 -31.06 -5.27 11.76
CA THR A 45 -31.29 -5.52 10.32
C THR A 45 -30.87 -4.31 9.48
N VAL A 46 -31.13 -3.10 9.98
CA VAL A 46 -30.69 -1.86 9.32
C VAL A 46 -29.17 -1.79 9.25
N ALA A 47 -28.47 -2.16 10.33
CA ALA A 47 -27.02 -2.14 10.37
C ALA A 47 -26.38 -3.20 9.45
N ALA A 48 -27.03 -4.36 9.29
CA ALA A 48 -26.59 -5.36 8.33
C ALA A 48 -26.66 -4.83 6.89
N ILE A 49 -27.78 -4.19 6.52
CA ILE A 49 -27.95 -3.62 5.17
C ILE A 49 -26.95 -2.49 4.93
N THR A 50 -26.81 -1.55 5.88
CA THR A 50 -25.85 -0.44 5.73
C THR A 50 -24.41 -0.96 5.69
N GLY A 51 -24.07 -1.97 6.49
CA GLY A 51 -22.76 -2.62 6.46
C GLY A 51 -22.43 -3.22 5.09
N VAL A 52 -23.37 -3.93 4.46
CA VAL A 52 -23.18 -4.51 3.11
C VAL A 52 -23.01 -3.41 2.05
N VAL A 53 -23.81 -2.33 2.13
CA VAL A 53 -23.71 -1.20 1.20
C VAL A 53 -22.35 -0.51 1.33
N ILE A 54 -21.92 -0.22 2.56
CA ILE A 54 -20.62 0.38 2.85
C ILE A 54 -19.49 -0.52 2.34
N TRP A 55 -19.55 -1.83 2.64
CA TRP A 55 -18.50 -2.75 2.22
C TRP A 55 -18.38 -2.85 0.69
N THR A 56 -19.51 -2.90 -0.01
CA THR A 56 -19.53 -2.92 -1.47
C THR A 56 -18.95 -1.63 -2.06
N ALA A 57 -19.28 -0.47 -1.49
CA ALA A 57 -18.70 0.81 -1.89
C ALA A 57 -17.18 0.86 -1.63
N CYS A 58 -16.72 0.35 -0.49
CA CYS A 58 -15.29 0.23 -0.19
C CYS A 58 -14.58 -0.66 -1.22
N ILE A 59 -15.12 -1.83 -1.56
CA ILE A 59 -14.53 -2.71 -2.58
C ILE A 59 -14.43 -2.01 -3.93
N ALA A 60 -15.47 -1.27 -4.34
CA ALA A 60 -15.45 -0.51 -5.60
C ALA A 60 -14.33 0.55 -5.60
N GLY A 61 -14.17 1.29 -4.51
CA GLY A 61 -13.09 2.26 -4.34
C GLY A 61 -11.71 1.61 -4.36
N LEU A 62 -11.53 0.51 -3.62
CA LEU A 62 -10.27 -0.25 -3.57
C LEU A 62 -9.89 -0.83 -4.94
N ARG A 63 -10.88 -1.26 -5.74
CA ARG A 63 -10.65 -1.76 -7.09
C ARG A 63 -10.20 -0.65 -8.05
N ALA A 64 -10.77 0.55 -7.91
CA ALA A 64 -10.33 1.71 -8.68
C ALA A 64 -8.90 2.12 -8.31
N MET A 65 -8.57 2.11 -7.02
CA MET A 65 -7.23 2.37 -6.49
C MET A 65 -6.19 1.36 -7.02
N ALA A 66 -6.48 0.06 -6.92
CA ALA A 66 -5.59 -1.00 -7.40
C ALA A 66 -5.38 -0.97 -8.93
N LYS A 67 -6.34 -0.41 -9.70
CA LYS A 67 -6.18 -0.17 -11.14
C LYS A 67 -5.19 0.95 -11.44
N ALA A 68 -5.07 1.95 -10.55
CA ALA A 68 -4.12 3.05 -10.70
C ALA A 68 -2.70 2.64 -10.26
N ASP A 69 -2.56 2.08 -9.05
CA ASP A 69 -1.30 1.57 -8.54
C ASP A 69 -1.54 0.39 -7.57
N PRO A 70 -1.02 -0.83 -7.87
CA PRO A 70 -1.12 -2.01 -7.00
C PRO A 70 -0.39 -1.91 -5.65
N PHE A 71 0.49 -0.91 -5.45
CA PHE A 71 1.27 -0.74 -4.22
C PHE A 71 1.02 0.59 -3.50
N MET A 72 -0.10 1.25 -3.82
CA MET A 72 -0.41 2.60 -3.36
C MET A 72 -0.41 2.71 -1.82
N SER A 73 -0.87 1.70 -1.08
CA SER A 73 -0.83 1.75 0.40
C SER A 73 0.58 1.87 0.96
N LYS A 74 1.52 1.08 0.42
CA LYS A 74 2.90 1.05 0.92
C LYS A 74 3.63 2.34 0.57
N VAL A 75 3.38 2.88 -0.62
CA VAL A 75 3.91 4.17 -1.06
C VAL A 75 3.32 5.30 -0.21
N TYR A 76 2.02 5.27 0.06
CA TYR A 76 1.34 6.28 0.87
C TYR A 76 1.86 6.33 2.32
N LEU A 77 2.02 5.18 2.97
CA LEU A 77 2.60 5.10 4.31
C LEU A 77 4.05 5.62 4.35
N ARG A 78 4.80 5.44 3.26
CA ARG A 78 6.15 6.00 3.13
C ARG A 78 6.11 7.50 2.91
N HIS A 79 5.20 7.98 2.08
CA HIS A 79 5.00 9.40 1.80
C HIS A 79 4.69 10.19 3.07
N ILE A 80 3.83 9.68 3.96
CA ILE A 80 3.52 10.33 5.24
C ILE A 80 4.76 10.47 6.14
N LYS A 81 5.71 9.53 6.07
CA LYS A 81 6.93 9.57 6.88
C LYS A 81 7.97 10.55 6.36
N TYR A 82 7.82 11.03 5.12
CA TYR A 82 8.77 11.95 4.53
C TYR A 82 8.59 13.38 5.06
N LYS A 83 9.73 14.06 5.28
CA LYS A 83 9.71 15.49 5.60
C LYS A 83 9.28 16.29 4.38
N ALA A 84 8.63 17.43 4.61
CA ALA A 84 8.25 18.37 3.56
C ALA A 84 9.46 18.91 2.78
N PHE A 85 10.62 18.99 3.43
CA PHE A 85 11.87 19.40 2.80
C PHE A 85 13.05 18.58 3.33
N TYR A 86 13.83 18.02 2.40
CA TYR A 86 15.11 17.39 2.67
C TYR A 86 16.22 18.33 2.19
N PRO A 87 17.00 18.94 3.09
CA PRO A 87 18.12 19.78 2.67
C PRO A 87 19.18 18.94 1.94
N ALA A 88 19.84 19.54 0.94
CA ALA A 88 20.92 18.87 0.24
C ALA A 88 22.11 18.63 1.17
N HIS A 89 22.58 17.38 1.24
CA HIS A 89 23.81 16.99 1.95
C HIS A 89 24.92 16.67 0.93
N SER A 90 25.19 17.58 0.00
CA SER A 90 26.21 17.37 -1.05
C SER A 90 27.64 17.49 -0.52
N THR A 91 27.85 18.22 0.59
CA THR A 91 29.14 18.38 1.25
C THR A 91 29.01 18.26 2.77
N PRO A 92 30.09 17.88 3.50
CA PRO A 92 30.07 17.83 4.97
C PRO A 92 29.76 19.18 5.64
N PHE A 93 29.98 20.28 4.92
CA PHE A 93 29.73 21.65 5.38
C PHE A 93 28.38 22.22 4.91
N ALA A 94 27.56 21.42 4.23
CA ALA A 94 26.24 21.85 3.80
C ALA A 94 25.36 22.16 5.02
N LEU A 95 24.54 23.21 4.92
CA LEU A 95 23.73 23.71 6.05
C LEU A 95 22.86 22.61 6.70
N GLY A 96 22.36 21.66 5.90
CA GLY A 96 21.63 20.49 6.39
C GLY A 96 22.49 19.50 7.19
N ALA A 97 23.77 19.34 6.83
CA ALA A 97 24.71 18.44 7.53
C ALA A 97 25.13 19.00 8.89
N ILE A 98 25.26 20.32 9.01
CA ILE A 98 25.60 21.01 10.26
C ILE A 98 24.45 20.87 11.27
N HIS A 99 23.21 21.12 10.85
CA HIS A 99 22.02 21.05 11.73
C HIS A 99 21.71 19.64 12.28
N SER A 100 22.23 18.58 11.65
CA SER A 100 22.04 17.19 12.12
C SER A 100 23.09 16.72 13.12
N ARG A 101 24.21 17.43 13.29
CA ARG A 101 25.32 17.06 14.18
C ARG A 101 25.16 17.59 15.62
N GLU A 102 24.27 18.55 15.82
CA GLU A 102 24.10 19.29 17.09
C GLU A 102 22.91 18.81 17.95
N LYS A 103 22.16 17.82 17.48
CA LYS A 103 21.10 17.14 18.26
C LYS A 103 21.57 15.77 18.72
#